data_AF-A0A2V1HNL4-F1
#
_entry.id   AF-A0A2V1HNL4-F1
#
_cell.length_a   1.000
_cell.length_b   1.000
_cell.length_c   1.000
_cell.angle_alpha   90.00
_cell.angle_beta   90.00
_cell.angle_gamma   90.00
#
_symmetry.space_group_name_H-M   'P 1'
#
loop_
_entity.id
_entity.type
_entity.pdbx_description
1 polymer ?
#
loop_
_entity_poly.entity_id
_entity_poly.type
_entity_poly.pdbx_seq_one_letter_code
_entity_poly.pdbx_strand_id
1 'polypeptide(L)'
;MDEVTAVERMARVADRLAARELAPRPFLRAFAWNCARIRPGLLGYRDLATGGRNRFTGSGFRAEFDDGTRGQVRHFAGVAVAPVLLGERLAAWSSRHVLRDPAGSADGRLSDAALEFSRLLREGRLSPDDAGNWIRDHLAA
;
A
#
# COMPACT_ATOMS: atom_id res chain seq x y z
N MET A 1 -1.38 20.12 -19.27
CA MET A 1 -1.64 19.93 -17.84
C MET A 1 -1.47 18.46 -17.59
N ASP A 2 -0.28 18.05 -17.14
CA ASP A 2 0.06 16.63 -17.02
C ASP A 2 -0.91 15.95 -16.06
N GLU A 3 -1.49 14.84 -16.52
CA GLU A 3 -2.45 14.09 -15.73
C GLU A 3 -1.74 13.47 -14.53
N VAL A 4 -2.15 13.86 -13.31
CA VAL A 4 -1.56 13.31 -12.08
C VAL A 4 -1.82 11.81 -12.02
N THR A 5 -0.75 11.03 -12.11
CA THR A 5 -0.73 9.56 -12.12
C THR A 5 -1.28 8.95 -10.83
N ALA A 6 -1.63 7.66 -10.85
CA ALA A 6 -2.17 7.00 -9.66
C ALA A 6 -1.13 6.88 -8.53
N VAL A 7 0.12 6.57 -8.87
CA VAL A 7 1.22 6.52 -7.89
C VAL A 7 1.48 7.90 -7.26
N GLU A 8 1.40 8.98 -8.03
CA GLU A 8 1.59 10.33 -7.50
C GLU A 8 0.42 10.75 -6.60
N ARG A 9 -0.82 10.37 -6.94
CA ARG A 9 -1.96 10.57 -6.03
C ARG A 9 -1.78 9.80 -4.72
N MET A 10 -1.22 8.60 -4.76
CA MET A 10 -0.89 7.81 -3.58
C MET A 10 0.21 8.47 -2.73
N ALA A 11 1.29 8.98 -3.36
CA ALA A 11 2.34 9.72 -2.67
C ALA A 11 1.77 10.98 -1.96
N ARG A 12 0.92 11.76 -2.64
CA ARG A 12 0.23 12.92 -2.04
C ARG A 12 -0.73 12.57 -0.91
N VAL A 13 -1.26 11.34 -0.89
CA VAL A 13 -2.01 10.86 0.28
C VAL A 13 -1.07 10.63 1.46
N ALA A 14 0.10 10.04 1.23
CA ALA A 14 1.11 9.88 2.27
C ALA A 14 1.56 11.24 2.83
N ASP A 15 1.92 12.21 1.98
CA ASP A 15 2.34 13.56 2.40
C ASP A 15 1.29 14.24 3.31
N ARG A 16 0.01 14.16 2.91
CA ARG A 16 -1.09 14.75 3.70
C ARG A 16 -1.32 14.05 5.03
N LEU A 17 -1.05 12.75 5.11
CA LEU A 17 -1.15 12.00 6.36
C LEU A 17 0.04 12.23 7.27
N ALA A 18 1.22 12.46 6.69
CA ALA A 18 2.44 12.78 7.40
C ALA A 18 2.31 14.09 8.17
N ALA A 19 1.73 15.13 7.55
CA ALA A 19 1.41 16.43 8.17
C ALA A 19 0.48 16.35 9.41
N ARG A 20 -0.03 15.16 9.75
CA ARG A 20 -0.84 14.91 10.95
C ARG A 20 -0.05 14.27 12.09
N GLU A 21 1.27 14.10 11.92
CA GLU A 21 2.22 13.57 12.91
C GLU A 21 1.75 12.22 13.51
N LEU A 22 1.19 11.37 12.67
CA LEU A 22 0.66 10.08 13.09
C LEU A 22 1.80 9.11 13.40
N ALA A 23 1.70 8.40 14.53
CA ALA A 23 2.56 7.24 14.76
C ALA A 23 2.41 6.20 13.62
N PRO A 24 3.42 5.35 13.36
CA PRO A 24 3.46 4.48 12.16
C PRO A 24 2.24 3.57 11.97
N ARG A 25 1.71 2.97 13.04
CA ARG A 25 0.53 2.07 12.93
C ARG A 25 -0.76 2.83 12.60
N PRO A 26 -1.10 3.93 13.31
CA PRO A 26 -2.17 4.84 12.87
C PRO A 26 -2.00 5.37 11.45
N PHE A 27 -0.77 5.74 11.05
CA PHE A 27 -0.46 6.19 9.70
C PHE A 27 -0.82 5.13 8.65
N LEU A 28 -0.34 3.89 8.80
CA LEU A 28 -0.62 2.79 7.86
C LEU A 28 -2.12 2.49 7.73
N ARG A 29 -2.87 2.59 8.83
CA ARG A 29 -4.34 2.43 8.81
C ARG A 29 -5.02 3.58 8.05
N ALA A 30 -4.61 4.81 8.31
CA ALA A 30 -5.14 5.98 7.61
C ALA A 30 -4.79 5.97 6.12
N PHE A 31 -3.58 5.51 5.77
CA PHE A 31 -3.11 5.35 4.40
C PHE A 31 -3.97 4.32 3.66
N ALA A 32 -4.18 3.14 4.23
CA ALA A 32 -5.02 2.10 3.63
C ALA A 32 -6.49 2.51 3.49
N TRP A 33 -7.05 3.24 4.47
CA TRP A 33 -8.39 3.81 4.32
C TRP A 33 -8.46 4.81 3.17
N ASN A 34 -7.47 5.70 3.06
CA ASN A 34 -7.49 6.74 2.05
C ASN A 34 -7.22 6.21 0.64
N CYS A 35 -6.40 5.17 0.48
CA CYS A 35 -6.03 4.60 -0.82
C CYS A 35 -6.92 3.44 -1.27
N ALA A 36 -7.33 2.56 -0.34
CA ALA A 36 -8.05 1.31 -0.63
C ALA A 36 -9.41 1.18 0.06
N ARG A 37 -9.84 2.18 0.85
CA ARG A 37 -11.07 2.16 1.66
C ARG A 37 -11.15 0.98 2.64
N ILE A 38 -9.99 0.49 3.08
CA ILE A 38 -9.90 -0.56 4.10
C ILE A 38 -10.23 0.05 5.46
N ARG A 39 -11.30 -0.42 6.09
CA ARG A 39 -11.77 0.11 7.38
C ARG A 39 -10.86 -0.29 8.54
N PRO A 40 -10.84 0.48 9.63
CA PRO A 40 -10.24 0.03 10.88
C PRO A 40 -11.08 -1.10 11.52
N GLY A 41 -10.46 -1.87 12.43
CA GLY A 41 -11.13 -2.89 13.23
C GLY A 41 -11.54 -4.15 12.44
N LEU A 42 -12.53 -4.89 12.96
CA LEU A 42 -12.95 -6.18 12.41
C LEU A 42 -13.42 -6.10 10.94
N LEU A 43 -14.00 -4.96 10.55
CA LEU A 43 -14.43 -4.70 9.17
C LEU A 43 -13.26 -4.61 8.19
N GLY A 44 -12.09 -4.16 8.66
CA GLY A 44 -10.86 -4.12 7.86
C GLY A 44 -10.40 -5.50 7.43
N TYR A 45 -10.59 -6.53 8.25
CA TYR A 45 -10.26 -7.91 7.87
C TYR A 45 -11.11 -8.39 6.70
N ARG A 46 -12.41 -8.07 6.73
CA ARG A 46 -13.32 -8.41 5.63
C ARG A 46 -12.95 -7.64 4.37
N ASP A 47 -12.67 -6.35 4.49
CA ASP A 47 -12.26 -5.53 3.35
C ASP A 47 -10.99 -6.09 2.71
N LEU A 48 -9.98 -6.44 3.50
CA LEU A 48 -8.74 -7.04 3.05
C LEU A 48 -8.96 -8.41 2.39
N ALA A 49 -9.86 -9.24 2.94
CA ALA A 49 -10.22 -10.52 2.34
C ALA A 49 -10.92 -10.37 0.97
N THR A 50 -11.68 -9.29 0.78
CA THR A 50 -12.39 -8.96 -0.47
C THR A 50 -11.63 -8.01 -1.41
N GLY A 51 -10.44 -7.55 -1.01
CA GLY A 51 -9.59 -6.66 -1.79
C GLY A 51 -9.86 -5.16 -1.67
N GLY A 52 -10.78 -4.68 -0.84
CA GLY A 52 -11.10 -3.24 -0.69
C GLY A 52 -11.74 -2.61 -1.94
N ARG A 53 -11.63 -1.28 -2.10
CA ARG A 53 -12.14 -0.54 -3.28
C ARG A 53 -11.06 0.29 -3.96
N ASN A 54 -11.05 0.31 -5.29
CA ASN A 54 -10.17 1.16 -6.10
C ASN A 54 -10.61 2.62 -5.96
N ARG A 55 -9.90 3.41 -5.14
CA ARG A 55 -10.16 4.86 -5.07
C ARG A 55 -9.47 5.64 -6.17
N PHE A 56 -8.29 5.19 -6.56
CA PHE A 56 -7.50 5.80 -7.61
C PHE A 56 -7.36 4.77 -8.73
N THR A 57 -7.87 5.12 -9.91
CA THR A 57 -7.65 4.36 -11.13
C THR A 57 -6.62 5.12 -11.97
N GLY A 58 -5.58 4.45 -12.43
CA GLY A 58 -4.55 5.07 -13.27
C GLY A 58 -3.24 4.30 -13.24
N SER A 59 -2.26 4.84 -13.97
CA SER A 59 -0.92 4.27 -14.20
C SER A 59 0.15 5.06 -13.43
N GLY A 60 1.42 4.93 -13.84
CA GLY A 60 2.56 5.72 -13.36
C GLY A 60 3.54 4.95 -12.49
N PHE A 61 3.27 3.67 -12.23
CA PHE A 61 4.22 2.77 -11.59
C PHE A 61 5.35 2.44 -12.55
N ARG A 62 6.56 2.20 -12.03
CA ARG A 62 7.67 1.64 -12.81
C ARG A 62 7.23 0.35 -13.49
N ALA A 63 7.80 0.09 -14.67
CA ALA A 63 7.47 -1.07 -15.50
C ALA A 63 7.57 -2.42 -14.75
N GLU A 64 8.46 -2.52 -13.75
CA GLU A 64 8.59 -3.73 -12.94
C GLU A 64 7.38 -3.99 -12.02
N PHE A 65 6.65 -2.94 -11.62
CA PHE A 65 5.45 -3.03 -10.77
C PHE A 65 4.15 -2.90 -11.55
N ASP A 66 4.19 -2.42 -12.80
CA ASP A 66 3.04 -2.27 -13.68
C ASP A 66 2.52 -3.63 -14.17
N ASP A 67 1.35 -4.02 -13.68
CA ASP A 67 0.62 -5.23 -14.06
C ASP A 67 -0.36 -4.98 -15.23
N GLY A 68 -0.38 -3.76 -15.78
CA GLY A 68 -1.32 -3.31 -16.79
C GLY A 68 -2.72 -3.04 -16.26
N THR A 69 -2.94 -3.13 -14.94
CA THR A 69 -4.23 -2.89 -14.31
C THR A 69 -4.32 -1.51 -13.70
N ARG A 70 -5.55 -1.09 -13.40
CA ARG A 70 -5.84 0.19 -12.73
C ARG A 70 -6.03 0.03 -11.22
N GLY A 71 -5.60 -1.10 -10.65
CA GLY A 71 -5.86 -1.50 -9.25
C GLY A 71 -4.65 -1.45 -8.32
N GLN A 72 -3.46 -1.11 -8.83
CA GLN A 72 -2.18 -1.22 -8.12
C GLN A 72 -2.13 -0.45 -6.80
N VAL A 73 -2.68 0.77 -6.73
CA VAL A 73 -2.72 1.57 -5.49
C VAL A 73 -3.53 0.87 -4.39
N ARG A 74 -4.65 0.25 -4.75
CA ARG A 74 -5.48 -0.51 -3.81
C ARG A 74 -4.73 -1.74 -3.31
N HIS A 75 -4.07 -2.46 -4.23
CA HIS A 75 -3.26 -3.63 -3.91
C HIS A 75 -2.14 -3.28 -2.94
N PHE A 76 -1.30 -2.31 -3.31
CA PHE A 76 -0.19 -1.82 -2.48
C PHE A 76 -0.66 -1.41 -1.09
N ALA A 77 -1.68 -0.56 -1.00
CA ALA A 77 -2.17 -0.07 0.30
C ALA A 77 -2.81 -1.18 1.17
N GLY A 78 -3.42 -2.19 0.53
CA GLY A 78 -3.93 -3.37 1.22
C GLY A 78 -2.83 -4.24 1.80
N VAL A 79 -1.81 -4.55 1.00
CA VAL A 79 -0.65 -5.33 1.43
C VAL A 79 0.11 -4.57 2.54
N ALA A 80 0.33 -3.26 2.39
CA ALA A 80 1.08 -2.45 3.35
C ALA A 80 0.44 -2.41 4.75
N VAL A 81 -0.90 -2.45 4.86
CA VAL A 81 -1.57 -2.44 6.17
C VAL A 81 -1.77 -3.83 6.77
N ALA A 82 -1.62 -4.90 5.98
CA ALA A 82 -1.86 -6.27 6.41
C ALA A 82 -1.06 -6.65 7.67
N PRO A 83 0.24 -6.31 7.83
CA PRO A 83 0.99 -6.61 9.05
C PRO A 83 0.45 -5.91 10.31
N VAL A 84 -0.21 -4.74 10.14
CA VAL A 84 -0.77 -3.96 11.25
C VAL A 84 -2.12 -4.51 11.69
N LEU A 85 -2.92 -5.02 10.74
CA LEU A 85 -4.23 -5.62 11.02
C LEU A 85 -4.09 -7.06 11.50
N LEU A 86 -3.36 -7.90 10.78
CA LEU A 86 -3.41 -9.36 10.97
C LEU A 86 -2.46 -9.87 12.05
N GLY A 87 -1.38 -9.15 12.35
CA GLY A 87 -0.36 -9.62 13.30
C GLY A 87 0.11 -11.04 12.97
N GLU A 88 -0.01 -11.97 13.92
CA GLU A 88 0.34 -13.39 13.76
C GLU A 88 -0.45 -14.12 12.66
N ARG A 89 -1.64 -13.62 12.29
CA ARG A 89 -2.48 -14.22 11.24
C ARG A 89 -2.02 -13.88 9.82
N LEU A 90 -0.94 -13.11 9.69
CA LEU A 90 -0.41 -12.67 8.40
C LEU A 90 0.04 -13.84 7.52
N ALA A 91 0.64 -14.90 8.08
CA ALA A 91 1.11 -16.04 7.32
C ALA A 91 -0.03 -16.75 6.56
N ALA A 92 -1.15 -16.98 7.23
CA ALA A 92 -2.34 -17.60 6.63
C ALA A 92 -3.00 -16.72 5.56
N TRP A 93 -2.99 -15.40 5.74
CA TRP A 93 -3.49 -14.46 4.73
C TRP A 93 -2.56 -14.40 3.52
N SER A 94 -1.25 -14.32 3.75
CA SER A 94 -0.23 -14.27 2.68
C SER A 94 -0.32 -15.51 1.80
N SER A 95 -0.52 -16.70 2.39
CA SER A 95 -0.75 -17.96 1.66
C SER A 95 -1.98 -17.92 0.74
N ARG A 96 -3.01 -17.16 1.08
CA ARG A 96 -4.26 -17.09 0.31
C ARG A 96 -4.28 -15.97 -0.73
N HIS A 97 -3.55 -14.89 -0.50
CA HIS A 97 -3.71 -13.64 -1.25
C HIS A 97 -2.43 -13.10 -1.89
N VAL A 98 -1.24 -13.38 -1.33
CA VAL A 98 0.05 -12.87 -1.85
C VAL A 98 0.85 -13.98 -2.52
N LEU A 99 0.89 -15.19 -1.93
CA LEU A 99 1.57 -16.37 -2.49
C LEU A 99 0.88 -16.93 -3.75
N ARG A 100 -0.26 -16.37 -4.15
CA ARG A 100 -0.88 -16.66 -5.45
C ARG A 100 -0.21 -15.90 -6.59
N ASP A 101 0.50 -14.80 -6.28
CA ASP A 101 1.22 -14.04 -7.28
C ASP A 101 2.54 -14.76 -7.57
N PRO A 102 2.84 -15.12 -8.83
CA PRO A 102 4.09 -15.79 -9.16
C PRO A 102 5.28 -14.97 -8.70
N ALA A 103 6.26 -15.60 -8.07
CA ALA A 103 7.50 -14.94 -7.69
C ALA A 103 8.15 -14.31 -8.95
N GLY A 104 8.32 -12.99 -8.94
CA GLY A 104 8.79 -12.22 -10.10
C GLY A 104 7.70 -11.67 -11.03
N SER A 105 6.41 -11.76 -10.68
CA SER A 105 5.36 -10.99 -11.33
C SER A 105 5.37 -9.52 -10.87
N ALA A 106 4.68 -8.65 -11.60
CA ALA A 106 4.49 -7.26 -11.22
C ALA A 106 3.77 -7.12 -9.87
N ASP A 107 2.69 -7.86 -9.67
CA ASP A 107 1.94 -7.89 -8.40
C ASP A 107 2.75 -8.46 -7.22
N GLY A 108 3.58 -9.47 -7.48
CA GLY A 108 4.49 -10.03 -6.48
C GLY A 108 5.51 -8.99 -6.04
N ARG A 109 6.19 -8.33 -6.99
CA ARG A 109 7.13 -7.25 -6.68
C ARG A 109 6.46 -6.08 -5.97
N LEU A 110 5.24 -5.71 -6.37
CA LEU A 110 4.49 -4.64 -5.72
C LEU A 110 4.07 -5.01 -4.29
N SER A 111 3.75 -6.28 -4.05
CA SER A 111 3.48 -6.82 -2.70
C SER A 111 4.72 -6.77 -1.82
N ASP A 112 5.87 -7.18 -2.34
CA ASP A 112 7.14 -7.15 -1.62
C ASP A 112 7.51 -5.71 -1.23
N ALA A 113 7.39 -4.76 -2.16
CA ALA A 113 7.61 -3.36 -1.90
C ALA A 113 6.64 -2.79 -0.83
N ALA A 114 5.37 -3.22 -0.84
CA ALA A 114 4.39 -2.82 0.16
C ALA A 114 4.69 -3.36 1.57
N LEU A 115 5.16 -4.61 1.65
CA LEU A 115 5.60 -5.21 2.91
C LEU A 115 6.85 -4.51 3.45
N GLU A 116 7.81 -4.18 2.58
CA GLU A 116 9.01 -3.44 2.96
C GLU A 116 8.67 -2.04 3.46
N PHE A 117 7.82 -1.30 2.75
CA PHE A 117 7.31 0.00 3.19
C PHE A 117 6.67 -0.07 4.60
N SER A 118 5.80 -1.07 4.82
CA SER A 118 5.17 -1.33 6.11
C SER A 118 6.18 -1.60 7.22
N ARG A 119 7.19 -2.44 6.91
CA ARG A 119 8.25 -2.82 7.83
C ARG A 119 9.12 -1.63 8.22
N LEU A 120 9.57 -0.84 7.24
CA LEU A 120 10.39 0.36 7.46
C LEU A 120 9.68 1.37 8.35
N LEU A 121 8.41 1.66 8.09
CA LEU A 121 7.60 2.55 8.93
C LEU A 121 7.44 2.02 10.36
N ARG A 122 7.10 0.74 10.51
CA ARG A 122 6.88 0.11 11.82
C ARG A 122 8.15 0.03 12.67
N GLU A 123 9.31 -0.12 12.04
CA GLU A 123 10.61 -0.18 12.71
C GLU A 123 11.26 1.21 12.86
N GLY A 124 10.61 2.28 12.40
CA GLY A 124 11.16 3.64 12.47
C GLY A 124 12.34 3.88 11.53
N ARG A 125 12.60 2.97 10.58
CA ARG A 125 13.64 3.11 9.53
C ARG A 125 13.15 3.96 8.34
N LEU A 126 11.85 4.23 8.26
CA LEU A 126 11.24 5.23 7.40
C LEU A 126 10.31 6.07 8.28
N SER A 127 10.46 7.38 8.25
CA SER A 127 9.53 8.28 8.94
C SER A 127 8.24 8.42 8.12
N PRO A 128 7.08 8.69 8.76
CA PRO A 128 5.87 9.07 8.03
C PRO A 128 6.06 10.27 7.09
N ASP A 129 6.93 11.23 7.46
CA ASP A 129 7.25 12.44 6.69
C ASP A 129 7.95 12.12 5.37
N ASP A 130 8.77 11.08 5.35
CA ASP A 130 9.48 10.63 4.15
C ASP A 130 8.67 9.63 3.31
N ALA A 131 7.49 9.21 3.78
CA ALA A 131 6.73 8.14 3.14
C ALA A 131 6.29 8.46 1.71
N GLY A 132 5.92 9.72 1.43
CA GLY A 132 5.57 10.16 0.08
C GLY A 132 6.76 10.17 -0.87
N ASN A 133 7.92 10.62 -0.38
CA ASN A 133 9.17 10.57 -1.15
C ASN A 133 9.59 9.14 -1.44
N TRP A 134 9.52 8.26 -0.44
CA TRP A 134 9.80 6.83 -0.64
C TRP A 134 8.94 6.24 -1.76
N ILE A 135 7.64 6.54 -1.80
CA ILE A 135 6.73 6.08 -2.86
C ILE A 135 7.18 6.58 -4.23
N ARG A 136 7.55 7.86 -4.35
CA ARG A 136 8.04 8.44 -5.62
C ARG A 136 9.36 7.79 -6.05
N ASP A 137 10.29 7.67 -5.12
CA ASP A 137 11.66 7.21 -5.40
C ASP A 137 11.73 5.71 -5.70
N HIS A 138 10.79 4.92 -5.20
CA HIS A 138 10.82 3.47 -5.34
C HIS A 138 9.78 2.95 -6.32
N LEU A 139 8.61 3.58 -6.44
CA LEU A 139 7.49 3.03 -7.20
C LEU A 139 7.13 3.83 -8.45
N ALA A 140 7.40 5.14 -8.49
CA ALA A 140 7.02 5.97 -9.63
C ALA A 140 8.00 5.82 -10.80
N ALA A 141 7.44 5.83 -12.02
CA ALA A 141 8.16 5.82 -13.29
C ALA A 141 8.82 7.16 -13.62
#